data_AF-A0A3S9CPI9-F1
#
_entry.id   AF-A0A3S9CPI9-F1
#
_cell.length_a   1.000
_cell.length_b   1.000
_cell.length_c   1.000
_cell.angle_alpha   90.00
_cell.angle_beta   90.00
_cell.angle_gamma   90.00
#
_symmetry.space_group_name_H-M   'P 1'
#
loop_
_entity.id
_entity.type
_entity.pdbx_description
1 polymer ?
#
loop_
_entity_poly.entity_id
_entity_poly.type
_entity_poly.pdbx_seq_one_letter_code
_entity_poly.pdbx_strand_id
1 'polypeptide(L)'
;MFRYLLAPAILGAATLLAAPSEAAVEYVRVCSAYGPNYYYSPGTDTCINADTGVTNRKVDDGEGGFTTVTGKTALASQVDDIDNRVTRAFENASISAALAAPDLVQGEHFGLRVNWGNAGDADAFGIAGAAVLSEGFAHGGRLTGTLGIAFSGNIVGGNAGLQFSW
;
A
#
# COMPACT_ATOMS: atom_id res chain seq x y z
N MET A 1 44.07 -20.53 -76.74
CA MET A 1 44.17 -22.00 -76.82
C MET A 1 43.47 -22.58 -75.61
N PHE A 2 42.60 -23.55 -75.86
CA PHE A 2 41.63 -24.16 -74.94
C PHE A 2 42.29 -25.21 -74.03
N ARG A 3 41.53 -25.68 -73.02
CA ARG A 3 41.70 -26.88 -72.17
C ARG A 3 42.53 -26.67 -70.88
N TYR A 4 42.01 -26.87 -69.66
CA TYR A 4 41.20 -27.98 -69.16
C TYR A 4 40.24 -27.57 -68.02
N LEU A 5 39.01 -28.09 -68.09
CA LEU A 5 38.08 -28.29 -66.98
C LEU A 5 38.61 -29.36 -66.02
N LEU A 6 38.47 -29.17 -64.71
CA LEU A 6 38.09 -30.20 -63.71
C LEU A 6 38.10 -29.60 -62.29
N ALA A 7 36.92 -29.52 -61.67
CA ALA A 7 36.75 -29.33 -60.24
C ALA A 7 37.08 -30.64 -59.49
N PRO A 8 37.43 -30.55 -58.20
CA PRO A 8 36.66 -31.29 -57.22
C PRO A 8 36.23 -30.43 -56.04
N ALA A 9 34.98 -30.65 -55.63
CA ALA A 9 34.40 -30.17 -54.38
C ALA A 9 35.15 -30.77 -53.18
N ILE A 10 35.51 -29.93 -52.20
CA ILE A 10 35.80 -30.38 -50.84
C ILE A 10 34.91 -29.59 -49.89
N LEU A 11 33.93 -30.32 -49.38
CA LEU A 11 33.05 -29.99 -48.26
C LEU A 11 33.84 -29.93 -46.96
N GLY A 12 33.43 -29.04 -46.05
CA GLY A 12 33.74 -29.10 -44.61
C GLY A 12 35.03 -28.37 -44.22
N ALA A 13 35.10 -27.57 -43.16
CA ALA A 13 34.26 -27.51 -41.99
C ALA A 13 34.20 -26.07 -41.48
N ALA A 14 32.98 -25.60 -41.20
CA ALA A 14 32.78 -24.49 -40.29
C ALA A 14 33.29 -24.93 -38.91
N THR A 15 34.49 -24.53 -38.53
CA THR A 15 34.89 -24.58 -37.12
C THR A 15 34.16 -23.46 -36.42
N LEU A 16 32.91 -23.76 -36.07
CA LEU A 16 32.21 -23.18 -34.94
C LEU A 16 33.19 -23.17 -33.77
N LEU A 17 33.81 -22.02 -33.51
CA LEU A 17 34.24 -21.67 -32.17
C LEU A 17 32.94 -21.57 -31.36
N ALA A 18 32.44 -22.72 -30.93
CA ALA A 18 31.43 -22.79 -29.91
C ALA A 18 32.06 -22.14 -28.68
N ALA A 19 31.64 -20.91 -28.39
CA ALA A 19 31.73 -20.40 -27.05
C ALA A 19 31.15 -21.48 -26.12
N PRO A 20 31.74 -21.73 -24.93
CA PRO A 20 31.11 -22.63 -23.98
C PRO A 20 29.67 -22.14 -23.83
N SER A 21 28.70 -22.99 -24.18
CA SER A 21 27.31 -22.69 -23.92
C SER A 21 27.22 -22.46 -22.42
N GLU A 22 27.01 -21.22 -21.99
CA GLU A 22 26.53 -20.96 -20.65
C GLU A 22 25.25 -21.78 -20.53
N ALA A 23 25.34 -22.88 -19.77
CA ALA A 23 24.19 -23.68 -19.47
C ALA A 23 23.15 -22.71 -18.92
N ALA A 24 21.95 -22.69 -19.51
CA ALA A 24 20.84 -21.94 -18.96
C ALA A 24 20.62 -22.45 -17.54
N VAL A 25 21.17 -21.76 -16.55
CA VAL A 25 20.99 -22.11 -15.17
C VAL A 25 19.54 -21.75 -14.87
N GLU A 26 18.71 -22.79 -14.75
CA GLU A 26 17.32 -22.66 -14.31
C GLU A 26 17.32 -22.22 -12.84
N TYR A 27 17.47 -20.91 -12.62
CA TYR A 27 17.64 -20.30 -11.31
C TYR A 27 16.35 -20.33 -10.46
N VAL A 28 15.22 -20.73 -11.04
CA VAL A 28 13.90 -20.72 -10.39
C VAL A 28 13.44 -22.16 -10.19
N ARG A 29 13.80 -22.76 -9.06
CA ARG A 29 13.25 -24.07 -8.70
C ARG A 29 11.83 -23.89 -8.19
N VAL A 30 10.90 -24.67 -8.72
CA VAL A 30 9.52 -24.69 -8.22
C VAL A 30 9.49 -25.32 -6.84
N CYS A 31 8.86 -24.63 -5.87
CA CYS A 31 8.61 -25.17 -4.54
C CYS A 31 7.18 -25.73 -4.47
N SER A 32 7.03 -27.05 -4.63
CA SER A 32 5.72 -27.70 -4.55
C SER A 32 5.20 -27.91 -3.12
N ALA A 33 6.03 -27.65 -2.10
CA ALA A 33 5.72 -27.95 -0.70
C ALA A 33 4.58 -27.08 -0.10
N TYR A 34 4.33 -25.89 -0.66
CA TYR A 34 3.38 -24.92 -0.11
C TYR A 34 2.26 -24.50 -1.09
N GLY A 35 2.18 -25.14 -2.26
CA GLY A 35 1.13 -24.89 -3.25
C GLY A 35 1.63 -24.28 -4.57
N PRO A 36 0.71 -23.84 -5.45
CA PRO A 36 1.05 -23.25 -6.73
C PRO A 36 1.73 -21.88 -6.57
N ASN A 37 2.48 -21.46 -7.59
CA ASN A 37 3.16 -20.16 -7.68
C ASN A 37 4.24 -19.92 -6.62
N TYR A 38 4.74 -20.97 -5.97
CA TYR A 38 5.90 -20.89 -5.10
C TYR A 38 7.20 -21.26 -5.82
N TYR A 39 8.24 -20.44 -5.63
CA TYR A 39 9.60 -20.70 -6.12
C TYR A 39 10.61 -20.62 -4.98
N TYR A 40 11.72 -21.33 -5.09
CA TYR A 40 12.80 -21.25 -4.12
C TYR A 40 13.63 -19.98 -4.30
N SER A 41 13.93 -19.31 -3.19
CA SER A 41 14.94 -18.26 -3.16
C SER A 41 16.32 -18.86 -3.44
N PRO A 42 17.07 -18.36 -4.44
CA PRO A 42 18.37 -18.91 -4.81
C PRO A 42 19.31 -19.09 -3.60
N GLY A 43 19.89 -20.27 -3.47
CA GLY A 43 20.83 -20.59 -2.38
C GLY A 43 20.20 -20.89 -1.01
N THR A 44 18.86 -20.98 -0.91
CA THR A 44 18.18 -21.29 0.36
C THR A 44 16.94 -22.18 0.16
N ASP A 45 16.48 -22.85 1.22
CA ASP A 45 15.23 -23.62 1.24
C ASP A 45 13.98 -22.77 1.57
N THR A 46 14.08 -21.45 1.36
CA THR A 46 12.95 -20.53 1.54
C THR A 46 12.11 -20.51 0.28
N CYS A 47 10.82 -20.82 0.40
CA CYS A 47 9.86 -20.73 -0.71
C CYS A 47 9.18 -19.36 -0.71
N ILE A 48 9.09 -18.72 -1.88
CA ILE A 48 8.48 -17.41 -2.08
C ILE A 48 7.31 -17.56 -3.05
N ASN A 49 6.14 -17.01 -2.71
CA ASN A 49 5.00 -16.95 -3.61
C ASN A 49 5.17 -15.78 -4.60
N ALA A 50 5.04 -16.05 -5.90
CA ALA A 50 5.23 -15.07 -6.97
C ALA A 50 4.15 -13.98 -7.00
N ASP A 51 2.92 -14.29 -6.58
CA ASP A 51 1.80 -13.35 -6.66
C ASP A 51 1.69 -12.47 -5.40
N THR A 52 1.95 -13.06 -4.23
CA THR A 52 1.72 -12.43 -2.93
C THR A 52 3.01 -12.01 -2.23
N GLY A 53 4.16 -12.49 -2.67
CA GLY A 53 5.46 -12.27 -2.04
C GLY A 53 5.57 -12.88 -0.63
N VAL A 54 4.67 -13.79 -0.24
CA VAL A 54 4.73 -14.53 1.02
C VAL A 54 5.92 -15.49 1.00
N THR A 55 6.69 -15.52 2.07
CA THR A 55 7.85 -16.40 2.24
C THR A 55 7.55 -17.47 3.27
N ASN A 56 7.79 -18.74 2.93
CA ASN A 56 7.66 -19.88 3.81
C ASN A 56 9.01 -20.55 3.93
N ARG A 57 9.58 -20.51 5.13
CA ARG A 57 10.82 -21.22 5.42
C ARG A 57 10.56 -22.34 6.39
N LYS A 58 11.14 -23.47 6.03
CA LYS A 58 11.17 -24.65 6.84
C LYS A 58 12.25 -24.46 7.96
N VAL A 59 11.92 -24.53 9.25
CA VAL A 59 12.88 -24.52 10.39
C VAL A 59 12.65 -25.65 11.41
N ASP A 60 13.73 -26.10 12.06
CA ASP A 60 13.68 -27.08 13.16
C ASP A 60 13.19 -26.39 14.44
N ASP A 61 12.23 -26.99 15.12
CA ASP A 61 11.60 -26.44 16.33
C ASP A 61 12.42 -26.72 17.61
N GLY A 62 13.55 -27.43 17.51
CA GLY A 62 14.41 -27.78 18.63
C GLY A 62 13.89 -28.92 19.50
N GLU A 63 12.65 -29.37 19.29
CA GLU A 63 11.98 -30.46 20.01
C GLU A 63 11.84 -31.74 19.16
N GLY A 64 12.63 -31.84 18.08
CA GLY A 64 12.59 -32.96 17.12
C GLY A 64 11.45 -32.85 16.08
N GLY A 65 10.80 -31.69 16.04
CA GLY A 65 9.75 -31.34 15.12
C GLY A 65 10.17 -30.27 14.12
N PHE A 66 9.30 -30.01 13.14
CA PHE A 66 9.57 -29.09 12.06
C PHE A 66 8.47 -28.04 11.96
N THR A 67 8.83 -26.75 12.07
CA THR A 67 7.88 -25.63 11.98
C THR A 67 8.11 -24.80 10.70
N THR A 68 7.04 -24.14 10.25
CA THR A 68 7.11 -23.25 9.07
C THR A 68 7.05 -21.81 9.56
N VAL A 69 8.13 -21.06 9.32
CA VAL A 69 8.15 -19.62 9.52
C VAL A 69 7.58 -18.97 8.26
N THR A 70 6.41 -18.36 8.42
CA THR A 70 5.73 -17.59 7.38
C THR A 70 6.06 -16.11 7.55
N GLY A 71 6.48 -15.47 6.47
CA GLY A 71 6.77 -14.04 6.41
C GLY A 71 6.39 -13.46 5.05
N LYS A 72 6.88 -12.26 4.77
CA LYS A 72 6.77 -11.61 3.46
C LYS A 72 8.15 -11.16 3.00
N THR A 73 8.34 -11.05 1.69
CA THR A 73 9.53 -10.39 1.14
C THR A 73 9.57 -8.93 1.56
N ALA A 74 10.76 -8.33 1.56
CA ALA A 74 10.92 -6.91 1.91
C ALA A 74 10.05 -5.99 1.05
N LEU A 75 9.91 -6.30 -0.25
CA LEU A 75 9.06 -5.56 -1.16
C LEU A 75 7.57 -5.74 -0.84
N ALA A 76 7.09 -6.97 -0.65
CA ALA A 76 5.69 -7.22 -0.34
C ALA A 76 5.27 -6.54 0.98
N SER A 77 6.12 -6.63 2.01
CA SER A 77 5.88 -5.93 3.28
C SER A 77 5.87 -4.41 3.12
N GLN A 78 6.69 -3.85 2.23
CA GLN A 78 6.71 -2.41 1.96
C GLN A 78 5.47 -1.96 1.18
N VAL A 79 5.01 -2.76 0.22
CA VAL A 79 3.76 -2.48 -0.51
C VAL A 79 2.57 -2.53 0.43
N ASP A 80 2.47 -3.53 1.31
CA ASP A 80 1.41 -3.55 2.33
C ASP A 80 1.45 -2.32 3.24
N ASP A 81 2.64 -1.85 3.62
CA ASP A 81 2.76 -0.61 4.41
C ASP A 81 2.25 0.60 3.61
N ILE A 82 2.61 0.71 2.34
CA ILE A 82 2.15 1.79 1.46
C ILE A 82 0.62 1.74 1.34
N ASP A 83 0.02 0.59 1.06
CA ASP A 83 -1.43 0.44 0.94
C ASP A 83 -2.12 0.83 2.24
N ASN A 84 -1.61 0.35 3.39
CA ASN A 84 -2.13 0.74 4.69
C ASN A 84 -2.01 2.25 4.96
N ARG A 85 -0.92 2.89 4.52
CA ARG A 85 -0.75 4.34 4.63
C ARG A 85 -1.70 5.11 3.72
N VAL A 86 -1.94 4.62 2.52
CA VAL A 86 -2.88 5.20 1.55
C VAL A 86 -4.31 5.08 2.08
N THR A 87 -4.72 3.90 2.54
CA THR A 87 -6.03 3.69 3.17
C THR A 87 -6.23 4.63 4.35
N ARG A 88 -5.25 4.72 5.27
CA ARG A 88 -5.31 5.69 6.38
C ARG A 88 -5.38 7.14 5.91
N ALA A 89 -4.72 7.49 4.82
CA ALA A 89 -4.81 8.84 4.26
C ALA A 89 -6.23 9.14 3.76
N PHE A 90 -6.88 8.18 3.07
CA PHE A 90 -8.27 8.30 2.64
C PHE A 90 -9.26 8.35 3.83
N GLU A 91 -9.06 7.53 4.86
CA GLU A 91 -9.86 7.59 6.10
C GLU A 91 -9.75 8.97 6.77
N ASN A 92 -8.54 9.54 6.90
CA ASN A 92 -8.36 10.87 7.47
C ASN A 92 -8.95 12.00 6.60
N ALA A 93 -8.88 11.85 5.29
CA ALA A 93 -9.45 12.81 4.35
C ALA A 93 -10.98 12.81 4.40
N SER A 94 -11.61 11.62 4.44
CA SER A 94 -13.07 11.49 4.57
C SER A 94 -13.56 12.03 5.91
N ILE A 95 -12.86 11.75 7.02
CA ILE A 95 -13.13 12.35 8.34
C ILE A 95 -13.11 13.87 8.24
N SER A 96 -12.09 14.44 7.60
CA SER A 96 -11.98 15.91 7.43
C SER A 96 -13.16 16.48 6.65
N ALA A 97 -13.62 15.78 5.61
CA ALA A 97 -14.83 16.15 4.86
C ALA A 97 -16.13 16.04 5.68
N ALA A 98 -16.18 15.15 6.68
CA ALA A 98 -17.31 14.97 7.58
C ALA A 98 -17.34 15.96 8.78
N LEU A 99 -16.27 16.73 9.00
CA LEU A 99 -16.11 17.60 10.18
C LEU A 99 -16.46 19.07 9.93
N ALA A 100 -17.31 19.35 8.93
CA ALA A 100 -17.79 20.71 8.70
C ALA A 100 -18.63 21.21 9.88
N ALA A 101 -18.20 22.30 10.50
CA ALA A 101 -18.94 22.97 11.57
C ALA A 101 -20.29 23.53 11.07
N PRO A 102 -21.29 23.66 11.93
CA PRO A 102 -22.48 24.45 11.63
C PRO A 102 -22.12 25.93 11.51
N ASP A 103 -22.73 26.60 10.53
CA ASP A 103 -22.68 28.05 10.42
C ASP A 103 -23.77 28.64 11.31
N LEU A 104 -23.41 29.58 12.18
CA LEU A 104 -24.34 30.19 13.14
C LEU A 104 -24.77 31.56 12.64
N VAL A 105 -26.04 31.73 12.30
CA VAL A 105 -26.59 33.02 11.89
C VAL A 105 -26.89 33.93 13.09
N GLN A 106 -27.28 35.17 12.81
CA GLN A 106 -27.52 36.20 13.84
C GLN A 106 -28.60 35.73 14.84
N GLY A 107 -28.28 35.74 16.13
CA GLY A 107 -29.16 35.28 17.21
C GLY A 107 -29.06 33.80 17.57
N GLU A 108 -28.32 32.99 16.80
CA GLU A 108 -28.04 31.60 17.17
C GLU A 108 -26.82 31.51 18.10
N HIS A 109 -27.02 30.91 19.28
CA HIS A 109 -25.98 30.74 20.29
C HIS A 109 -25.28 29.38 20.22
N PHE A 110 -25.91 28.39 19.59
CA PHE A 110 -25.31 27.08 19.35
C PHE A 110 -25.91 26.42 18.11
N GLY A 111 -25.16 25.49 17.53
CA GLY A 111 -25.59 24.70 16.38
C GLY A 111 -24.97 23.31 16.44
N LEU A 112 -25.68 22.33 15.87
CA LEU A 112 -25.22 20.96 15.71
C LEU A 112 -25.42 20.56 14.26
N ARG A 113 -24.40 19.92 13.68
CA ARG A 113 -24.40 19.45 12.30
C ARG A 113 -23.96 18.01 12.24
N VAL A 114 -24.67 17.23 11.44
CA VAL A 114 -24.33 15.86 11.09
C VAL A 114 -23.94 15.84 9.63
N ASN A 115 -22.82 15.21 9.30
CA ASN A 115 -22.31 15.15 7.93
C ASN A 115 -21.83 13.74 7.57
N TRP A 116 -21.80 13.49 6.27
CA TRP A 116 -21.07 12.41 5.63
C TRP A 116 -19.95 13.04 4.80
N GLY A 117 -18.71 12.56 4.97
CA GLY A 117 -17.57 12.86 4.11
C GLY A 117 -17.09 11.62 3.37
N ASN A 118 -16.73 11.74 2.09
CA ASN A 118 -16.18 10.65 1.29
C ASN A 118 -14.82 11.08 0.71
N ALA A 119 -13.86 10.16 0.65
CA ALA A 119 -12.57 10.36 -0.01
C ALA A 119 -12.02 9.03 -0.56
N GLY A 120 -11.97 8.89 -1.89
CA GLY A 120 -11.53 7.66 -2.53
C GLY A 120 -12.43 6.49 -2.13
N ASP A 121 -11.82 5.45 -1.55
CA ASP A 121 -12.51 4.24 -1.09
C ASP A 121 -12.95 4.33 0.39
N ALA A 122 -12.82 5.48 1.04
CA ALA A 122 -13.18 5.68 2.45
C ALA A 122 -14.38 6.62 2.63
N ASP A 123 -15.24 6.27 3.59
CA ASP A 123 -16.41 7.03 4.00
C ASP A 123 -16.35 7.33 5.50
N ALA A 124 -16.72 8.54 5.87
CA ALA A 124 -16.78 8.99 7.24
C ALA A 124 -18.13 9.61 7.59
N PHE A 125 -18.58 9.34 8.81
CA PHE A 125 -19.72 10.01 9.41
C PHE A 125 -19.25 10.88 10.57
N GLY A 126 -19.73 12.13 10.63
CA GLY A 126 -19.27 13.12 11.59
C GLY A 126 -20.39 13.93 12.21
N ILE A 127 -20.16 14.34 13.46
CA ILE A 127 -21.00 15.26 14.19
C ILE A 127 -20.12 16.44 14.63
N ALA A 128 -20.50 17.66 14.26
CA ALA A 128 -19.82 18.88 14.63
C ALA A 128 -20.80 19.84 15.31
N GLY A 129 -20.35 20.48 16.38
CA GLY A 129 -21.08 21.53 17.09
C GLY A 129 -20.32 22.85 17.04
N ALA A 130 -21.06 23.95 17.10
CA ALA A 130 -20.53 25.28 17.30
C ALA A 130 -21.32 26.00 18.39
N ALA A 131 -20.66 26.86 19.16
CA ALA A 131 -21.31 27.70 20.16
C ALA A 131 -20.66 29.08 20.25
N VAL A 132 -21.48 30.12 20.42
CA VAL A 132 -21.01 31.48 20.67
C VAL A 132 -20.51 31.57 22.11
N LEU A 133 -19.23 31.87 22.26
CA LEU A 133 -18.58 32.00 23.56
C LEU A 133 -18.64 33.44 24.09
N SER A 134 -18.66 34.43 23.20
CA SER A 134 -18.81 35.85 23.55
C SER A 134 -19.28 36.67 22.34
N GLU A 135 -20.12 37.67 22.58
CA GLU A 135 -20.57 38.65 21.58
C GLU A 135 -19.99 40.06 21.82
N GLY A 136 -19.06 40.18 22.77
CA GLY A 136 -18.39 41.44 23.13
C GLY A 136 -16.87 41.32 23.15
N PHE A 137 -16.32 40.35 22.41
CA PHE A 137 -14.89 40.07 22.40
C PHE A 137 -14.14 41.11 21.55
N ALA A 138 -13.06 41.69 22.10
CA ALA A 138 -12.18 42.64 21.42
C ALA A 138 -12.90 43.76 20.62
N HIS A 139 -13.58 44.68 21.32
CA HIS A 139 -14.29 45.84 20.74
C HIS A 139 -15.59 45.49 19.97
N GLY A 140 -16.34 44.50 20.46
CA GLY A 140 -17.68 44.18 19.92
C GLY A 140 -17.70 43.06 18.87
N GLY A 141 -16.61 42.31 18.72
CA GLY A 141 -16.57 41.11 17.90
C GLY A 141 -17.19 39.89 18.59
N ARG A 142 -17.54 38.90 17.78
CA ARG A 142 -18.08 37.60 18.19
C ARG A 142 -16.97 36.55 18.20
N LEU A 143 -16.90 35.80 19.29
CA LEU A 143 -16.04 34.63 19.46
C LEU A 143 -16.92 33.38 19.45
N THR A 144 -16.66 32.48 18.51
CA THR A 144 -17.37 31.20 18.36
C THR A 144 -16.39 30.05 18.54
N GLY A 145 -16.76 29.04 19.33
CA GLY A 145 -16.01 27.79 19.46
C GLY A 145 -16.67 26.68 18.66
N THR A 146 -15.87 25.86 18.01
CA THR A 146 -16.32 24.70 17.24
C THR A 146 -15.63 23.43 17.74
N LEU A 147 -16.35 22.33 17.75
CA LEU A 147 -15.81 21.00 18.05
C LEU A 147 -16.51 19.96 17.20
N GLY A 148 -15.79 18.95 16.74
CA GLY A 148 -16.37 17.88 15.94
C GLY A 148 -15.62 16.57 16.11
N ILE A 149 -16.35 15.48 15.92
CA ILE A 149 -15.84 14.12 15.91
C ILE A 149 -16.42 13.37 14.72
N ALA A 150 -15.60 12.57 14.05
CA ALA A 150 -15.99 11.76 12.91
C ALA A 150 -15.29 10.41 12.92
N PHE A 151 -15.92 9.44 12.28
CA PHE A 151 -15.54 8.04 12.28
C PHE A 151 -15.48 7.53 10.84
N SER A 152 -14.37 6.90 10.45
CA SER A 152 -14.18 6.21 9.18
C SER A 152 -13.55 4.85 9.46
N GLY A 153 -14.30 3.77 9.20
CA GLY A 153 -13.85 2.41 9.55
C GLY A 153 -13.51 2.29 11.03
N ASN A 154 -12.24 2.00 11.32
CA ASN A 154 -11.71 1.87 12.68
C ASN A 154 -10.98 3.14 13.17
N ILE A 155 -10.92 4.19 12.36
CA ILE A 155 -10.24 5.44 12.68
C ILE A 155 -11.25 6.47 13.17
N VAL A 156 -10.89 7.17 14.24
CA VAL A 156 -11.61 8.32 14.77
C VAL A 156 -10.76 9.56 14.61
N GLY A 157 -11.38 10.64 14.16
CA GLY A 157 -10.76 11.94 14.05
C GLY A 157 -11.69 13.02 14.57
N GLY A 158 -11.13 14.19 14.86
CA GLY A 158 -11.91 15.31 15.36
C GLY A 158 -11.21 16.62 15.07
N ASN A 159 -11.97 17.70 15.17
CA ASN A 159 -11.45 19.05 15.10
C ASN A 159 -11.96 19.87 16.28
N ALA A 160 -11.19 20.88 16.65
CA ALA A 160 -11.61 21.93 17.54
C ALA A 160 -11.05 23.25 17.00
N GLY A 161 -11.82 24.32 17.15
CA GLY A 161 -11.48 25.60 16.57
C GLY A 161 -12.12 26.76 17.30
N LEU A 162 -11.53 27.94 17.12
CA LEU A 162 -12.10 29.21 17.53
C LEU A 162 -12.19 30.10 16.29
N GLN A 163 -13.33 30.74 16.12
CA GLN A 163 -13.58 31.71 15.07
C GLN A 163 -13.83 33.08 15.70
N PHE A 164 -13.09 34.06 15.24
CA PHE A 164 -13.31 35.47 15.54
C PHE A 164 -13.94 36.15 14.32
N SER A 165 -15.02 36.90 14.53
CA SER A 165 -15.74 37.63 13.49
C SER A 165 -16.20 38.99 14.03
N TRP A 166 -16.22 40.03 13.20
CA TRP A 166 -16.66 41.39 13.55
C TRP A 166 -17.54 41.98 12.45
#